data_AF-A0A2B4RYG0-F1
#
_entry.id   AF-A0A2B4RYG0-F1
#
_cell.length_a   1.000
_cell.length_b   1.000
_cell.length_c   1.000
_cell.angle_alpha   90.00
_cell.angle_beta   90.00
_cell.angle_gamma   90.00
#
_symmetry.space_group_name_H-M   'P 1'
#
loop_
_entity.id
_entity.type
_entity.pdbx_description
1 polymer ?
#
loop_
_entity_poly.entity_id
_entity_poly.type
_entity_poly.pdbx_seq_one_letter_code
_entity_poly.pdbx_strand_id
1 'polypeptide(L)'
;MASILALNDNCLSRIISYLEDPLSFHSVALSCKRVQQVIENTRSILHPKLLRAKAEYYIKRYLVEIAGGRDYGKYSKLENLLSNAARLTAAKDLLTYAKVVDIWERNGPVAAKLFTWIRKQKSSTEEGEPRATCSTEYRSLTLHLPGCDKNLKIDTTYFHDYIGNYDNELSIHVTCGDLDVKSEGFTNYCPEDYQYWEEKEVHAAVRPMKPVVELLQKDLGDTVAPITDIFFVWLCYLFPNESTLAVEHKLTFKDPSRNDKPSLGQVQPAMDLFHQNLQAGTKLQNLVSGWNNPESNLPSLIAETMSVLIQKSETKFLQKLQRDAGSFYEIASELDRKPSLPKALVLDLLLRTKLEFSDYSPGSVADKFVESKASFRFSEGKVVKAWGGMHGDGASYPTWDELQLEVTLPDGKELKLDAECNNRRRMIQVEKLSPVTELFQQGINKRMEGEKHIPKLGDRFTACYLLHALNFGGEEETFLGSEDDLNLSRTPSSEEESLEESEEEQNVEQ
;
A
#
# COMPACT_ATOMS: atom_id res chain seq x y z
N MET A 1 29.48 1.73 -34.55
CA MET A 1 28.83 1.72 -33.21
C MET A 1 27.46 1.08 -33.36
N ALA A 2 27.17 0.01 -32.62
CA ALA A 2 25.83 -0.55 -32.55
C ALA A 2 24.98 0.33 -31.61
N SER A 3 23.92 0.93 -32.13
CA SER A 3 22.98 1.72 -31.33
C SER A 3 22.01 0.80 -30.59
N ILE A 4 21.67 1.11 -29.34
CA ILE A 4 20.61 0.42 -28.58
C ILE A 4 19.26 0.48 -29.33
N LEU A 5 19.08 1.49 -30.19
CA LEU A 5 17.91 1.68 -31.04
C LEU A 5 17.78 0.59 -32.13
N ALA A 6 18.88 -0.09 -32.49
CA ALA A 6 18.90 -1.15 -33.50
C ALA A 6 18.62 -2.55 -32.91
N LEU A 7 18.43 -2.65 -31.60
CA LEU A 7 18.17 -3.92 -30.93
C LEU A 7 16.69 -4.34 -31.05
N ASN A 8 16.48 -5.60 -31.41
CA ASN A 8 15.17 -6.22 -31.32
C ASN A 8 14.75 -6.45 -29.85
N ASP A 9 13.46 -6.67 -29.63
CA ASP A 9 12.86 -6.76 -28.28
C ASP A 9 13.45 -7.91 -27.44
N ASN A 10 13.88 -9.01 -28.09
CA ASN A 10 14.54 -10.14 -27.42
C ASN A 10 15.94 -9.79 -26.93
N CYS A 11 16.73 -9.08 -27.72
CA CYS A 11 18.06 -8.62 -27.34
C CYS A 11 18.00 -7.58 -26.21
N LEU A 12 17.04 -6.65 -26.29
CA LEU A 12 16.82 -5.67 -25.23
C LEU A 12 16.36 -6.33 -23.93
N SER A 13 15.44 -7.30 -24.00
CA SER A 13 14.97 -8.07 -22.84
C SER A 13 16.12 -8.84 -22.17
N ARG A 14 17.04 -9.40 -22.96
CA ARG A 14 18.25 -10.05 -22.44
C ARG A 14 19.18 -9.05 -21.76
N ILE A 15 19.49 -7.92 -22.38
CA ILE A 15 20.34 -6.88 -21.75
C ILE A 15 19.73 -6.41 -20.42
N ILE A 16 18.43 -6.16 -20.41
CA ILE A 16 17.71 -5.74 -19.22
C ILE A 16 17.67 -6.83 -18.14
N SER A 17 17.64 -8.11 -18.53
CA SER A 17 17.72 -9.21 -17.57
C SER A 17 19.02 -9.17 -16.75
N TYR A 18 20.14 -8.77 -17.37
CA TYR A 18 21.45 -8.61 -16.73
C TYR A 18 21.60 -7.33 -15.89
N LEU A 19 20.67 -6.37 -15.99
CA LEU A 19 20.64 -5.20 -15.10
C LEU A 19 20.03 -5.59 -13.75
N GLU A 20 20.81 -6.24 -12.90
CA GLU A 20 20.39 -6.67 -11.55
C GLU A 20 20.18 -5.51 -10.58
N ASP A 21 20.92 -4.42 -10.76
CA ASP A 21 20.76 -3.21 -9.97
C ASP A 21 19.48 -2.43 -10.34
N PRO A 22 18.53 -2.25 -9.40
CA PRO A 22 17.30 -1.49 -9.62
C PRO A 22 17.54 -0.02 -10.01
N LEU A 23 18.67 0.60 -9.61
CA LEU A 23 18.99 1.98 -9.95
C LEU A 23 19.36 2.12 -11.43
N SER A 24 20.26 1.26 -11.90
CA SER A 24 20.71 1.19 -13.29
C SER A 24 19.56 0.84 -14.23
N PHE A 25 18.72 -0.13 -13.86
CA PHE A 25 17.55 -0.50 -14.66
C PHE A 25 16.57 0.66 -14.82
N HIS A 26 16.27 1.38 -13.74
CA HIS A 26 15.30 2.47 -13.80
C HIS A 26 15.83 3.72 -14.51
N SER A 27 17.12 4.06 -14.33
CA SER A 27 17.76 5.11 -15.12
C SER A 27 17.67 4.81 -16.61
N VAL A 28 17.98 3.57 -17.00
CA VAL A 28 17.85 3.10 -18.39
C VAL A 28 16.39 3.14 -18.86
N ALA A 29 15.43 2.72 -18.03
CA ALA A 29 14.00 2.77 -18.37
C ALA A 29 13.48 4.20 -18.58
N LEU A 30 13.96 5.17 -17.80
CA LEU A 30 13.57 6.58 -17.90
C LEU A 30 14.25 7.30 -19.07
N SER A 31 15.52 7.02 -19.35
CA SER A 31 16.30 7.77 -20.33
C SER A 31 16.34 7.14 -21.73
N CYS A 32 16.05 5.84 -21.86
CA CYS A 32 16.13 5.14 -23.13
C CYS A 32 14.78 5.07 -23.83
N LYS A 33 14.60 5.87 -24.90
CA LYS A 33 13.42 5.85 -25.77
C LYS A 33 13.06 4.44 -26.25
N ARG A 34 14.05 3.56 -26.52
CA ARG A 34 13.79 2.18 -26.95
C ARG A 34 13.17 1.32 -25.83
N VAL A 35 13.61 1.49 -24.58
CA VAL A 35 13.02 0.77 -23.44
C VAL A 35 11.60 1.24 -23.20
N GLN A 36 11.35 2.54 -23.31
CA GLN A 36 10.00 3.09 -23.24
C GLN A 36 9.08 2.53 -24.35
N GLN A 37 9.57 2.45 -25.60
CA GLN A 37 8.85 1.82 -26.71
C GLN A 37 8.52 0.34 -26.44
N VAL A 38 9.43 -0.40 -25.79
CA VAL A 38 9.21 -1.81 -25.43
C VAL A 38 8.21 -1.96 -24.28
N ILE A 39 8.25 -1.06 -23.29
CA ILE A 39 7.21 -0.97 -22.24
C ILE A 39 5.84 -0.70 -22.86
N GLU A 40 5.78 0.19 -23.86
CA GLU A 40 4.55 0.56 -24.56
C GLU A 40 4.06 -0.52 -25.55
N ASN A 41 4.90 -1.45 -26.00
CA ASN A 41 4.53 -2.53 -26.93
C ASN A 41 3.69 -3.63 -26.23
N THR A 42 2.57 -4.01 -26.85
CA THR A 42 1.62 -5.02 -26.33
C THR A 42 2.04 -6.47 -26.60
N ARG A 43 3.00 -6.71 -27.50
CA ARG A 43 3.43 -8.07 -27.88
C ARG A 43 4.79 -8.43 -27.29
N SER A 44 4.79 -9.05 -26.11
CA SER A 44 5.84 -10.00 -25.66
C SER A 44 5.62 -10.41 -24.20
N ILE A 45 6.00 -11.64 -23.85
CA ILE A 45 6.22 -12.02 -22.45
C ILE A 45 7.54 -11.37 -22.04
N LEU A 46 7.44 -10.20 -21.42
CA LEU A 46 8.58 -9.42 -20.96
C LEU A 46 9.19 -10.05 -19.69
N HIS A 47 10.50 -9.88 -19.53
CA HIS A 47 11.22 -10.23 -18.30
C HIS A 47 10.53 -9.58 -17.07
N PRO A 48 10.51 -10.21 -15.87
CA PRO A 48 9.78 -9.68 -14.72
C PRO A 48 10.07 -8.21 -14.40
N LYS A 49 11.33 -7.77 -14.50
CA LYS A 49 11.72 -6.36 -14.30
C LYS A 49 11.02 -5.40 -15.26
N LEU A 50 10.90 -5.77 -16.55
CA LEU A 50 10.19 -4.98 -17.56
C LEU A 50 8.68 -5.00 -17.33
N LEU A 51 8.15 -6.14 -16.91
CA LEU A 51 6.73 -6.27 -16.59
C LEU A 51 6.33 -5.40 -15.39
N ARG A 52 7.18 -5.34 -14.36
CA ARG A 52 7.02 -4.44 -13.20
C ARG A 52 7.07 -2.96 -13.61
N ALA A 53 8.09 -2.57 -14.38
CA ALA A 53 8.19 -1.19 -14.89
C ALA A 53 7.00 -0.80 -15.79
N LYS A 54 6.51 -1.75 -16.60
CA LYS A 54 5.34 -1.56 -17.45
C LYS A 54 4.06 -1.37 -16.63
N ALA A 55 3.88 -2.15 -15.57
CA ALA A 55 2.78 -1.97 -14.63
C ALA A 55 2.81 -0.60 -13.94
N GLU A 56 3.95 -0.21 -13.37
CA GLU A 56 4.13 1.10 -12.74
C GLU A 56 3.85 2.25 -13.70
N TYR A 57 4.36 2.15 -14.94
CA TYR A 57 4.14 3.16 -15.97
C TYR A 57 2.66 3.33 -16.31
N TYR A 58 1.95 2.23 -16.60
CA TYR A 58 0.54 2.33 -16.99
C TYR A 58 -0.35 2.80 -15.84
N ILE A 59 -0.07 2.39 -14.60
CA ILE A 59 -0.82 2.85 -13.42
C ILE A 59 -0.59 4.34 -13.21
N LYS A 60 0.67 4.80 -13.15
CA LYS A 60 0.97 6.23 -12.99
C LYS A 60 0.35 7.08 -14.10
N ARG A 61 0.37 6.59 -15.35
CA ARG A 61 -0.31 7.25 -16.46
C ARG A 61 -1.82 7.32 -16.26
N TYR A 62 -2.45 6.23 -15.80
CA TYR A 62 -3.88 6.20 -15.55
C TYR A 62 -4.29 7.15 -14.43
N LEU A 63 -3.52 7.20 -13.34
CA LEU A 63 -3.73 8.13 -12.22
C LEU A 63 -3.73 9.58 -12.69
N VAL A 64 -2.77 9.97 -13.55
CA VAL A 64 -2.72 11.31 -14.16
C VAL A 64 -3.90 11.56 -15.11
N GLU A 65 -4.39 10.55 -15.83
CA GLU A 65 -5.57 10.69 -16.70
C GLU A 65 -6.83 11.02 -15.88
N ILE A 66 -7.01 10.38 -14.72
CA ILE A 66 -8.23 10.48 -13.89
C ILE A 66 -8.19 11.58 -12.81
N ALA A 67 -7.01 12.09 -12.46
CA ALA A 67 -6.84 13.14 -11.45
C ALA A 67 -7.67 14.40 -11.79
N GLY A 68 -7.72 14.77 -13.08
CA GLY A 68 -8.41 15.95 -13.61
C GLY A 68 -9.93 16.02 -13.48
N GLY A 69 -10.58 14.98 -12.95
CA GLY A 69 -12.04 14.90 -12.86
C GLY A 69 -12.60 14.68 -11.45
N ARG A 70 -11.76 14.57 -10.41
CA ARG A 70 -12.17 14.05 -9.09
C ARG A 70 -13.01 12.76 -9.20
N ASP A 71 -12.68 11.92 -10.17
CA ASP A 71 -13.41 10.67 -10.40
C ASP A 71 -12.89 9.60 -9.45
N TYR A 72 -13.19 9.77 -8.16
CA TYR A 72 -12.86 8.79 -7.12
C TYR A 72 -13.45 7.42 -7.46
N GLY A 73 -14.58 7.37 -8.19
CA GLY A 73 -15.14 6.13 -8.72
C GLY A 73 -14.18 5.37 -9.65
N LYS A 74 -13.46 6.07 -10.54
CA LYS A 74 -12.40 5.46 -11.37
C LYS A 74 -11.20 5.00 -10.57
N TYR A 75 -10.74 5.79 -9.60
CA TYR A 75 -9.65 5.37 -8.72
C TYR A 75 -10.04 4.12 -7.92
N SER A 76 -11.22 4.12 -7.30
CA SER A 76 -11.75 2.97 -6.56
C SER A 76 -11.83 1.69 -7.42
N LYS A 77 -12.13 1.79 -8.72
CA LYS A 77 -12.06 0.64 -9.64
C LYS A 77 -10.65 0.10 -9.81
N LEU A 78 -9.66 0.98 -9.98
CA LEU A 78 -8.24 0.58 -10.06
C LEU A 78 -7.79 -0.04 -8.74
N GLU A 79 -8.09 0.60 -7.61
CA GLU A 79 -7.77 0.11 -6.27
C GLU A 79 -8.35 -1.30 -6.04
N ASN A 80 -9.63 -1.49 -6.38
CA ASN A 80 -10.28 -2.79 -6.34
C ASN A 80 -9.56 -3.83 -7.21
N LEU A 81 -9.10 -3.46 -8.41
CA LEU A 81 -8.33 -4.36 -9.27
C LEU A 81 -6.99 -4.74 -8.62
N LEU A 82 -6.22 -3.76 -8.13
CA LEU A 82 -4.91 -3.99 -7.50
C LEU A 82 -5.03 -4.83 -6.24
N SER A 83 -6.00 -4.52 -5.39
CA SER A 83 -6.33 -5.31 -4.19
C SER A 83 -6.70 -6.74 -4.55
N ASN A 84 -7.55 -6.94 -5.57
CA ASN A 84 -7.88 -8.29 -6.04
C ASN A 84 -6.68 -9.02 -6.65
N ALA A 85 -5.81 -8.34 -7.39
CA ALA A 85 -4.60 -8.92 -7.97
C ALA A 85 -3.62 -9.39 -6.88
N ALA A 86 -3.34 -8.53 -5.89
CA ALA A 86 -2.51 -8.87 -4.74
C ALA A 86 -3.13 -10.05 -3.96
N ARG A 87 -4.43 -10.00 -3.67
CA ARG A 87 -5.17 -11.05 -2.96
C ARG A 87 -5.17 -12.38 -3.69
N LEU A 88 -5.37 -12.40 -5.02
CA LEU A 88 -5.35 -13.64 -5.81
C LEU A 88 -3.97 -14.27 -5.84
N THR A 89 -2.92 -13.46 -5.91
CA THR A 89 -1.54 -13.94 -5.89
C THR A 89 -1.17 -14.48 -4.52
N ALA A 90 -1.46 -13.74 -3.45
CA ALA A 90 -1.29 -14.21 -2.07
C ALA A 90 -2.08 -15.48 -1.79
N ALA A 91 -3.29 -15.60 -2.34
CA ALA A 91 -4.10 -16.80 -2.20
C ALA A 91 -3.49 -18.02 -2.91
N LYS A 92 -2.81 -17.87 -4.06
CA LYS A 92 -2.06 -18.99 -4.66
C LYS A 92 -0.94 -19.49 -3.77
N ASP A 93 -0.25 -18.56 -3.11
CA ASP A 93 0.84 -18.85 -2.20
C ASP A 93 0.34 -19.35 -0.83
N LEU A 94 -0.98 -19.36 -0.57
CA LEU A 94 -1.54 -19.72 0.72
C LEU A 94 -1.32 -21.20 1.05
N LEU A 95 -1.85 -22.12 0.25
CA LEU A 95 -1.74 -23.56 0.50
C LEU A 95 -0.66 -24.19 -0.38
N THR A 96 0.50 -24.46 0.23
CA THR A 96 1.63 -25.16 -0.41
C THR A 96 2.14 -26.28 0.49
N TYR A 97 2.80 -27.28 -0.09
CA TYR A 97 3.39 -28.38 0.69
C TYR A 97 4.35 -27.87 1.77
N ALA A 98 5.22 -26.91 1.42
CA ALA A 98 6.16 -26.30 2.36
C ALA A 98 5.44 -25.65 3.56
N LYS A 99 4.34 -24.93 3.32
CA LYS A 99 3.55 -24.31 4.40
C LYS A 99 2.79 -25.32 5.25
N VAL A 100 2.29 -26.40 4.64
CA VAL A 100 1.65 -27.50 5.40
C VAL A 100 2.66 -28.15 6.34
N VAL A 101 3.88 -28.37 5.88
CA VAL A 101 4.99 -28.88 6.71
C VAL A 101 5.37 -27.88 7.80
N ASP A 102 5.51 -26.59 7.47
CA ASP A 102 5.83 -25.54 8.46
C ASP A 102 4.78 -25.49 9.58
N ILE A 103 3.49 -25.54 9.23
CA ILE A 103 2.40 -25.56 10.22
C ILE A 103 2.41 -26.86 11.03
N TRP A 104 2.76 -28.00 10.44
CA TRP A 104 2.92 -29.26 11.18
C TRP A 104 4.03 -29.15 12.22
N GLU A 105 5.19 -28.59 11.84
CA GLU A 105 6.34 -28.42 12.72
C GLU A 105 6.05 -27.41 13.84
N ARG A 106 5.39 -26.29 13.51
CA ARG A 106 5.11 -25.21 14.45
C ARG A 106 3.90 -25.51 15.34
N ASN A 107 2.80 -26.01 14.79
CA ASN A 107 1.49 -26.04 15.45
C ASN A 107 0.91 -27.46 15.61
N GLY A 108 1.59 -28.47 15.09
CA GLY A 108 1.22 -29.88 15.25
C GLY A 108 0.31 -30.44 14.16
N PRO A 109 0.02 -31.75 14.22
CA PRO A 109 -0.65 -32.48 13.14
C PRO A 109 -2.11 -32.07 12.91
N VAL A 110 -2.84 -31.72 13.98
CA VAL A 110 -4.24 -31.27 13.85
C VAL A 110 -4.33 -29.92 13.13
N ALA A 111 -3.46 -28.97 13.47
CA ALA A 111 -3.38 -27.68 12.78
C ALA A 111 -3.01 -27.85 11.31
N ALA A 112 -2.03 -28.70 11.00
CA ALA A 112 -1.65 -29.01 9.61
C ALA A 112 -2.80 -29.64 8.83
N LYS A 113 -3.60 -30.51 9.48
CA LYS A 113 -4.79 -31.09 8.85
C LYS A 113 -5.85 -30.03 8.55
N LEU A 114 -6.17 -29.16 9.51
CA LEU A 114 -7.06 -28.01 9.29
C LEU A 114 -6.56 -27.10 8.17
N PHE A 115 -5.25 -26.97 8.00
CA PHE A 115 -4.67 -26.13 6.96
C PHE A 115 -4.97 -26.67 5.56
N THR A 116 -4.99 -28.00 5.40
CA THR A 116 -5.42 -28.64 4.14
C THR A 116 -6.90 -28.40 3.80
N TRP A 117 -7.71 -27.97 4.77
CA TRP A 117 -9.13 -27.67 4.57
C TRP A 117 -9.38 -26.23 4.14
N ILE A 118 -8.37 -25.36 4.15
CA ILE A 118 -8.52 -23.97 3.77
C ILE A 118 -9.04 -23.87 2.32
N ARG A 119 -10.10 -23.10 2.15
CA ARG A 119 -10.64 -22.69 0.84
C ARG A 119 -10.36 -21.23 0.53
N LYS A 120 -10.32 -20.40 1.56
CA LYS A 120 -10.17 -18.96 1.42
C LYS A 120 -9.67 -18.38 2.74
N GLN A 121 -8.80 -17.40 2.62
CA GLN A 121 -8.41 -16.53 3.71
C GLN A 121 -8.43 -15.10 3.19
N LYS A 122 -8.92 -14.19 4.03
CA LYS A 122 -8.83 -12.76 3.83
C LYS A 122 -8.48 -12.10 5.17
N SER A 123 -7.65 -11.08 5.09
CA SER A 123 -7.47 -10.11 6.16
C SER A 123 -7.52 -8.72 5.56
N SER A 124 -8.02 -7.77 6.34
CA SER A 124 -7.98 -6.35 6.05
C SER A 124 -7.91 -5.61 7.37
N THR A 125 -7.22 -4.48 7.37
CA THR A 125 -7.13 -3.60 8.52
C THR A 125 -7.71 -2.27 8.08
N GLU A 126 -8.64 -1.74 8.87
CA GLU A 126 -9.13 -0.37 8.74
C GLU A 126 -8.46 0.44 9.85
N GLU A 127 -7.72 1.47 9.44
CA GLU A 127 -6.93 2.31 10.33
C GLU A 127 -7.58 3.70 10.42
N GLY A 128 -7.54 4.32 11.60
CA GLY A 128 -7.89 5.73 11.75
C GLY A 128 -9.33 6.04 12.14
N GLU A 129 -10.18 5.03 12.37
CA GLU A 129 -11.57 5.21 12.79
C GLU A 129 -11.82 4.55 14.17
N PRO A 130 -12.48 5.24 15.13
CA PRO A 130 -12.98 6.61 15.08
C PRO A 130 -11.89 7.68 15.24
N ARG A 131 -10.62 7.30 15.43
CA ARG A 131 -9.47 8.20 15.58
C ARG A 131 -8.22 7.63 14.93
N ALA A 132 -7.27 8.50 14.61
CA ALA A 132 -5.99 8.16 13.98
C ALA A 132 -5.20 7.04 14.70
N THR A 133 -5.37 6.89 16.02
CA THR A 133 -4.73 5.86 16.85
C THR A 133 -5.53 4.58 17.01
N CYS A 134 -6.64 4.44 16.28
CA CYS A 134 -7.46 3.23 16.30
C CYS A 134 -7.17 2.36 15.08
N SER A 135 -7.28 1.06 15.27
CA SER A 135 -7.19 0.05 14.21
C SER A 135 -8.28 -1.00 14.41
N THR A 136 -8.91 -1.40 13.31
CA THR A 136 -9.82 -2.54 13.28
C THR A 136 -9.32 -3.58 12.30
N GLU A 137 -8.95 -4.74 12.82
CA GLU A 137 -8.55 -5.90 12.05
C GLU A 137 -9.74 -6.79 11.77
N TYR A 138 -9.98 -7.06 10.48
CA TYR A 138 -10.97 -8.00 10.01
C TYR A 138 -10.26 -9.21 9.42
N ARG A 139 -10.66 -10.40 9.86
CA ARG A 139 -10.16 -11.67 9.33
C ARG A 139 -11.34 -12.55 8.94
N SER A 140 -11.20 -13.23 7.81
CA SER A 140 -12.20 -14.17 7.31
C SER A 140 -11.49 -15.42 6.82
N LEU A 141 -11.72 -16.53 7.52
CA LEU A 141 -11.20 -17.85 7.21
C LEU A 141 -12.35 -18.74 6.74
N THR A 142 -12.15 -19.49 5.66
CA THR A 142 -13.11 -20.50 5.21
C THR A 142 -12.43 -21.86 5.14
N LEU A 143 -12.94 -22.81 5.93
CA LEU A 143 -12.53 -24.20 5.96
C LEU A 143 -13.61 -25.07 5.31
N HIS A 144 -13.20 -26.02 4.48
CA HIS A 144 -14.09 -27.03 3.95
C HIS A 144 -14.07 -28.27 4.85
N LEU A 145 -15.20 -28.55 5.48
CA LEU A 145 -15.42 -29.65 6.39
C LEU A 145 -15.76 -30.92 5.58
N PRO A 146 -14.82 -31.89 5.46
CA PRO A 146 -14.97 -33.00 4.53
C PRO A 146 -16.00 -34.06 4.99
N GLY A 147 -16.29 -34.13 6.29
CA GLY A 147 -17.24 -35.10 6.86
C GLY A 147 -18.70 -34.72 6.60
N CYS A 148 -18.99 -33.42 6.54
CA CYS A 148 -20.33 -32.90 6.25
C CYS A 148 -20.48 -32.19 4.90
N ASP A 149 -19.41 -32.09 4.11
CA ASP A 149 -19.35 -31.42 2.80
C ASP A 149 -19.86 -29.96 2.84
N LYS A 150 -19.52 -29.24 3.93
CA LYS A 150 -19.92 -27.84 4.15
C LYS A 150 -18.71 -26.94 4.29
N ASN A 151 -18.92 -25.65 4.04
CA ASN A 151 -17.91 -24.63 4.32
C ASN A 151 -18.21 -23.98 5.67
N LEU A 152 -17.26 -24.09 6.58
CA LEU A 152 -17.22 -23.35 7.83
C LEU A 152 -16.51 -22.03 7.57
N LYS A 153 -17.23 -20.91 7.71
CA LYS A 153 -16.67 -19.57 7.62
C LYS A 153 -16.54 -19.00 9.02
N ILE A 154 -15.34 -18.56 9.37
CA ILE A 154 -15.01 -17.88 10.62
C ILE A 154 -14.62 -16.45 10.25
N ASP A 155 -15.43 -15.50 10.64
CA ASP A 155 -15.13 -14.08 10.55
C ASP A 155 -14.78 -13.58 11.94
N THR A 156 -13.67 -12.86 12.07
CA THR A 156 -13.30 -12.20 13.33
C THR A 156 -13.04 -10.73 13.09
N THR A 157 -13.40 -9.94 14.10
CA THR A 157 -13.02 -8.53 14.18
C THR A 157 -12.25 -8.31 15.47
N TYR A 158 -11.19 -7.53 15.41
CA TYR A 158 -10.44 -7.04 16.56
C TYR A 158 -10.24 -5.53 16.42
N PHE A 159 -10.88 -4.77 17.29
CA PHE A 159 -10.70 -3.33 17.40
C PHE A 159 -9.72 -3.03 18.54
N HIS A 160 -8.75 -2.16 18.27
CA HIS A 160 -7.75 -1.73 19.23
C HIS A 160 -7.52 -0.22 19.14
N ASP A 161 -7.50 0.45 20.29
CA ASP A 161 -7.00 1.82 20.42
C ASP A 161 -5.64 1.81 21.13
N TYR A 162 -4.62 2.25 20.42
CA TYR A 162 -3.24 2.29 20.91
C TYR A 162 -3.05 3.24 22.11
N ILE A 163 -3.97 4.18 22.35
CA ILE A 163 -3.94 5.09 23.50
C ILE A 163 -4.78 4.56 24.68
N GLY A 164 -5.73 3.65 24.42
CA GLY A 164 -6.66 3.15 25.43
C GLY A 164 -7.79 4.13 25.81
N ASN A 165 -8.22 5.00 24.90
CA ASN A 165 -9.45 5.79 25.10
C ASN A 165 -10.72 4.94 24.87
N TYR A 166 -10.60 3.86 24.12
CA TYR A 166 -11.65 2.89 23.86
C TYR A 166 -11.24 1.51 24.36
N ASP A 167 -12.21 0.74 24.87
CA ASP A 167 -12.00 -0.67 25.20
C ASP A 167 -11.73 -1.46 23.92
N ASN A 168 -10.85 -2.46 23.97
CA ASN A 168 -10.66 -3.33 22.82
C ASN A 168 -11.89 -4.21 22.64
N GLU A 169 -12.34 -4.33 21.40
CA GLU A 169 -13.51 -5.16 21.05
C GLU A 169 -13.08 -6.34 20.21
N LEU A 170 -13.61 -7.51 20.54
CA LEU A 170 -13.37 -8.73 19.79
C LEU A 170 -14.72 -9.35 19.41
N SER A 171 -14.81 -9.82 18.18
CA SER A 171 -15.93 -10.64 17.75
C SER A 171 -15.48 -11.85 16.96
N ILE A 172 -16.24 -12.92 17.12
CA ILE A 172 -16.15 -14.14 16.33
C ILE A 172 -17.55 -14.40 15.78
N HIS A 173 -17.67 -14.54 14.47
CA HIS A 173 -18.89 -14.92 13.79
C HIS A 173 -18.63 -16.15 12.94
N VAL A 174 -19.34 -17.24 13.21
CA VAL A 174 -19.16 -18.51 12.53
C VAL A 174 -20.45 -18.93 11.83
N THR A 175 -20.33 -19.25 10.54
CA THR A 175 -21.43 -19.79 9.73
C THR A 175 -21.05 -21.13 9.08
N CYS A 176 -21.96 -22.11 9.11
CA CYS A 176 -21.80 -23.40 8.44
C CYS A 176 -23.14 -24.09 8.17
N GLY A 177 -23.70 -23.92 6.96
CA GLY A 177 -25.04 -24.38 6.65
C GLY A 177 -26.07 -23.61 7.48
N ASP A 178 -26.87 -24.31 8.28
CA ASP A 178 -27.87 -23.71 9.18
C ASP A 178 -27.27 -23.19 10.50
N LEU A 179 -25.99 -23.48 10.76
CA LEU A 179 -25.30 -22.98 11.94
C LEU A 179 -24.90 -21.52 11.71
N ASP A 180 -25.34 -20.63 12.59
CA ASP A 180 -25.01 -19.21 12.61
C ASP A 180 -24.81 -18.78 14.06
N VAL A 181 -23.55 -18.55 14.46
CA VAL A 181 -23.16 -18.33 15.86
C VAL A 181 -22.27 -17.11 15.96
N LYS A 182 -22.59 -16.20 16.87
CA LYS A 182 -21.83 -14.98 17.12
C LYS A 182 -21.39 -14.91 18.58
N SER A 183 -20.19 -14.41 18.79
CA SER A 183 -19.61 -14.08 20.09
C SER A 183 -19.03 -12.67 19.97
N GLU A 184 -19.36 -11.80 20.91
CA GLU A 184 -18.90 -10.41 20.96
C GLU A 184 -18.56 -10.07 22.41
N GLY A 185 -17.49 -9.32 22.61
CA GLY A 185 -17.11 -8.88 23.93
C GLY A 185 -15.92 -7.91 23.93
N PHE A 186 -15.67 -7.36 25.11
CA PHE A 186 -14.52 -6.52 25.38
C PHE A 186 -13.39 -7.34 25.99
N THR A 187 -12.14 -6.99 25.69
CA THR A 187 -10.95 -7.58 26.31
C THR A 187 -9.89 -6.53 26.59
N ASN A 188 -9.05 -6.78 27.59
CA ASN A 188 -7.86 -5.96 27.81
C ASN A 188 -6.64 -6.45 27.00
N TYR A 189 -6.74 -7.59 26.33
CA TYR A 189 -5.61 -8.27 25.71
C TYR A 189 -5.71 -8.32 24.18
N CYS A 190 -4.57 -8.22 23.51
CA CYS A 190 -4.48 -8.54 22.10
C CYS A 190 -4.82 -10.03 21.88
N PRO A 191 -5.46 -10.42 20.77
CA PRO A 191 -5.63 -11.83 20.42
C PRO A 191 -4.31 -12.61 20.34
N GLU A 192 -3.20 -11.94 20.03
CA GLU A 192 -1.85 -12.52 20.01
C GLU A 192 -1.38 -12.97 21.40
N ASP A 193 -1.90 -12.32 22.44
CA ASP A 193 -1.64 -12.59 23.85
C ASP A 193 -2.66 -13.57 24.46
N TYR A 194 -3.32 -14.39 23.64
CA TYR A 194 -4.35 -15.34 24.07
C TYR A 194 -3.94 -16.25 25.25
N GLN A 195 -2.65 -16.51 25.42
CA GLN A 195 -2.09 -17.30 26.53
C GLN A 195 -2.21 -16.60 27.90
N TYR A 196 -2.37 -15.28 27.91
CA TYR A 196 -2.52 -14.46 29.11
C TYR A 196 -3.98 -14.07 29.38
N TRP A 197 -4.91 -14.42 28.49
CA TRP A 197 -6.33 -14.18 28.71
C TRP A 197 -6.80 -14.92 29.96
N GLU A 198 -7.62 -14.25 30.76
CA GLU A 198 -8.21 -14.89 31.93
C GLU A 198 -9.18 -15.99 31.49
N GLU A 199 -9.30 -17.06 32.29
CA GLU A 199 -10.21 -18.18 32.00
C GLU A 199 -11.65 -17.70 31.72
N LYS A 200 -12.10 -16.64 32.42
CA LYS A 200 -13.42 -16.03 32.23
C LYS A 200 -13.58 -15.40 30.83
N GLU A 201 -12.53 -14.79 30.29
CA GLU A 201 -12.53 -14.11 28.98
C GLU A 201 -12.52 -15.14 27.85
N VAL A 202 -11.67 -16.16 27.98
CA VAL A 202 -11.64 -17.31 27.06
C VAL A 202 -13.00 -18.01 27.04
N HIS A 203 -13.58 -18.29 28.22
CA HIS A 203 -14.88 -18.94 28.31
C HIS A 203 -16.00 -18.06 27.74
N ALA A 204 -15.96 -16.75 27.95
CA ALA A 204 -16.94 -15.83 27.37
C ALA A 204 -16.89 -15.86 25.83
N ALA A 205 -15.69 -15.89 25.25
CA ALA A 205 -15.51 -15.97 23.80
C ALA A 205 -15.97 -17.31 23.22
N VAL A 206 -15.65 -18.44 23.87
CA VAL A 206 -15.85 -19.79 23.32
C VAL A 206 -17.19 -20.43 23.71
N ARG A 207 -17.80 -20.07 24.84
CA ARG A 207 -19.08 -20.66 25.28
C ARG A 207 -20.17 -20.58 24.21
N PRO A 208 -20.40 -19.44 23.51
CA PRO A 208 -21.36 -19.38 22.41
C PRO A 208 -21.00 -20.35 21.27
N MET A 209 -19.71 -20.59 21.05
CA MET A 209 -19.12 -21.37 19.95
C MET A 209 -19.10 -22.87 20.21
N LYS A 210 -19.66 -23.37 21.33
CA LYS A 210 -19.71 -24.80 21.64
C LYS A 210 -20.26 -25.66 20.48
N PRO A 211 -21.35 -25.30 19.77
CA PRO A 211 -21.83 -26.08 18.63
C PRO A 211 -20.84 -26.12 17.46
N VAL A 212 -20.04 -25.06 17.28
CA VAL A 212 -18.99 -25.00 16.26
C VAL A 212 -17.84 -25.93 16.63
N VAL A 213 -17.40 -25.91 17.89
CA VAL A 213 -16.33 -26.79 18.40
C VAL A 213 -16.73 -28.26 18.27
N GLU A 214 -17.97 -28.60 18.62
CA GLU A 214 -18.50 -29.96 18.46
C GLU A 214 -18.53 -30.41 16.99
N LEU A 215 -18.93 -29.52 16.07
CA LEU A 215 -18.92 -29.79 14.64
C LEU A 215 -17.49 -30.01 14.12
N LEU A 216 -16.55 -29.14 14.50
CA LEU A 216 -15.14 -29.26 14.13
C LEU A 216 -14.52 -30.56 14.66
N GLN A 217 -14.79 -30.90 15.93
CA GLN A 217 -14.30 -32.14 16.54
C GLN A 217 -14.84 -33.37 15.82
N LYS A 218 -16.13 -33.35 15.45
CA LYS A 218 -16.76 -34.45 14.71
C LYS A 218 -16.09 -34.68 13.36
N ASP A 219 -15.79 -33.61 12.63
CA ASP A 219 -15.17 -33.71 11.30
C ASP A 219 -13.67 -34.04 11.37
N LEU A 220 -12.96 -33.55 12.39
CA LEU A 220 -11.54 -33.90 12.63
C LEU A 220 -11.37 -35.35 13.09
N GLY A 221 -12.37 -35.88 13.79
CA GLY A 221 -12.30 -37.15 14.50
C GLY A 221 -11.60 -37.01 15.86
N ASP A 222 -11.23 -38.14 16.46
CA ASP A 222 -10.67 -38.16 17.81
C ASP A 222 -9.26 -37.54 17.93
N THR A 223 -9.13 -36.58 18.85
CA THR A 223 -7.86 -35.92 19.20
C THR A 223 -7.50 -36.08 20.69
N VAL A 224 -6.23 -35.87 21.02
CA VAL A 224 -5.69 -35.80 22.37
C VAL A 224 -4.91 -34.49 22.53
N ALA A 225 -5.35 -33.55 23.36
CA ALA A 225 -6.69 -33.47 23.98
C ALA A 225 -7.81 -33.25 22.92
N PRO A 226 -9.10 -33.29 23.28
CA PRO A 226 -10.16 -32.68 22.47
C PRO A 226 -9.85 -31.20 22.18
N ILE A 227 -10.53 -30.59 21.20
CA ILE A 227 -10.38 -29.16 20.89
C ILE A 227 -10.62 -28.35 22.17
N THR A 228 -9.58 -27.67 22.64
CA THR A 228 -9.61 -26.81 23.82
C THR A 228 -10.09 -25.41 23.44
N ASP A 229 -10.59 -24.66 24.41
CA ASP A 229 -11.03 -23.28 24.19
C ASP A 229 -9.88 -22.40 23.68
N ILE A 230 -8.68 -22.58 24.22
CA ILE A 230 -7.47 -21.88 23.78
C ILE A 230 -7.10 -22.24 22.32
N PHE A 231 -7.14 -23.52 21.95
CA PHE A 231 -6.89 -23.92 20.56
C PHE A 231 -7.90 -23.27 19.62
N PHE A 232 -9.16 -23.17 20.05
CA PHE A 232 -10.22 -22.56 19.24
C PHE A 232 -10.05 -21.03 19.11
N VAL A 233 -9.68 -20.32 20.18
CA VAL A 233 -9.35 -18.88 20.11
C VAL A 233 -8.21 -18.64 19.12
N TRP A 234 -7.13 -19.42 19.21
CA TRP A 234 -6.02 -19.36 18.26
C TRP A 234 -6.45 -19.66 16.82
N LEU A 235 -7.31 -20.66 16.61
CA LEU A 235 -7.84 -21.01 15.30
C LEU A 235 -8.62 -19.84 14.67
N CYS A 236 -9.36 -19.09 15.48
CA CYS A 236 -10.16 -17.95 15.03
C CYS A 236 -9.27 -16.75 14.69
N TYR A 237 -8.39 -16.34 15.60
CA TYR A 237 -7.68 -15.06 15.48
C TYR A 237 -6.31 -15.15 14.84
N LEU A 238 -5.63 -16.30 14.84
CA LEU A 238 -4.18 -16.39 14.53
C LEU A 238 -3.85 -17.40 13.41
N PHE A 239 -4.63 -18.46 13.29
CA PHE A 239 -4.45 -19.44 12.23
C PHE A 239 -4.79 -18.89 10.83
N PRO A 240 -4.00 -19.21 9.78
CA PRO A 240 -2.81 -20.07 9.74
C PRO A 240 -1.46 -19.34 9.81
N ASN A 241 -1.44 -18.01 9.88
CA ASN A 241 -0.24 -17.21 9.60
C ASN A 241 0.47 -16.69 10.86
N GLU A 242 -0.27 -16.35 11.91
CA GLU A 242 0.28 -15.72 13.12
C GLU A 242 0.43 -16.72 14.27
N SER A 243 1.51 -16.53 15.04
CA SER A 243 1.87 -17.24 16.28
C SER A 243 2.13 -18.75 16.19
N THR A 244 3.17 -19.19 16.88
CA THR A 244 3.39 -20.62 17.17
C THR A 244 2.50 -20.99 18.35
N LEU A 245 1.71 -22.03 18.20
CA LEU A 245 0.90 -22.54 19.30
C LEU A 245 1.80 -23.09 20.42
N ALA A 246 1.53 -22.72 21.67
CA ALA A 246 2.25 -23.27 22.81
C ALA A 246 2.14 -24.81 22.85
N VAL A 247 3.19 -25.49 23.30
CA VAL A 247 3.34 -26.96 23.16
C VAL A 247 2.18 -27.70 23.82
N GLU A 248 1.73 -27.21 24.96
CA GLU A 248 0.60 -27.71 25.76
C GLU A 248 -0.76 -27.60 25.06
N HIS A 249 -0.89 -26.74 24.05
CA HIS A 249 -2.13 -26.55 23.30
C HIS A 249 -2.11 -27.28 21.96
N LYS A 250 -0.96 -27.82 21.53
CA LYS A 250 -0.85 -28.58 20.28
C LYS A 250 -1.63 -29.88 20.39
N LEU A 251 -2.60 -30.05 19.50
CA LEU A 251 -3.43 -31.23 19.47
C LEU A 251 -2.81 -32.32 18.59
N THR A 252 -2.95 -33.56 19.03
CA THR A 252 -2.59 -34.76 18.26
C THR A 252 -3.83 -35.59 17.98
N PHE A 253 -3.81 -36.43 16.95
CA PHE A 253 -4.85 -37.41 16.71
C PHE A 253 -4.66 -38.63 17.64
N LYS A 254 -5.77 -39.23 18.11
CA LYS A 254 -5.70 -40.51 18.84
C LYS A 254 -5.10 -41.63 18.01
N ASP A 255 -5.34 -41.60 16.69
CA ASP A 255 -4.71 -42.49 15.72
C ASP A 255 -3.27 -42.02 15.44
N PRO A 256 -2.24 -42.79 15.86
CA PRO A 256 -0.84 -42.39 15.70
C PRO A 256 -0.42 -42.19 14.25
N SER A 257 -1.01 -42.93 13.30
CA SER A 257 -0.66 -42.84 11.88
C SER A 257 -0.98 -41.48 11.24
N ARG A 258 -1.86 -40.70 11.88
CA ARG A 258 -2.25 -39.36 11.45
C ARG A 258 -1.36 -38.26 12.01
N ASN A 259 -0.44 -38.60 12.91
CA ASN A 259 0.47 -37.65 13.55
C ASN A 259 1.80 -37.52 12.80
N ASP A 260 2.10 -38.45 11.89
CA ASP A 260 3.33 -38.41 11.08
C ASP A 260 3.39 -37.17 10.20
N LYS A 261 4.62 -36.73 9.90
CA LYS A 261 4.87 -35.60 9.00
C LYS A 261 4.21 -35.87 7.64
N PRO A 262 3.38 -34.96 7.12
CA PRO A 262 2.63 -35.20 5.89
C PRO A 262 3.56 -35.36 4.70
N SER A 263 3.29 -36.38 3.90
CA SER A 263 3.93 -36.57 2.60
C SER A 263 3.25 -35.71 1.52
N LEU A 264 3.99 -35.41 0.44
CA LEU A 264 3.44 -34.63 -0.67
C LEU A 264 2.17 -35.28 -1.26
N GLY A 265 2.16 -36.61 -1.41
CA GLY A 265 1.02 -37.35 -1.95
C GLY A 265 -0.26 -37.24 -1.11
N GLN A 266 -0.15 -37.08 0.21
CA GLN A 266 -1.30 -36.89 1.10
C GLN A 266 -1.89 -35.47 0.99
N VAL A 267 -1.06 -34.48 0.64
CA VAL A 267 -1.43 -33.06 0.62
C VAL A 267 -1.86 -32.61 -0.78
N GLN A 268 -1.30 -33.22 -1.84
CA GLN A 268 -1.51 -32.83 -3.22
C GLN A 268 -2.98 -32.70 -3.64
N PRO A 269 -3.90 -33.63 -3.27
CA PRO A 269 -5.30 -33.49 -3.66
C PRO A 269 -5.97 -32.23 -3.08
N ALA A 270 -5.60 -31.84 -1.86
CA ALA A 270 -6.13 -30.64 -1.23
C ALA A 270 -5.60 -29.36 -1.90
N MET A 271 -4.31 -29.36 -2.27
CA MET A 271 -3.67 -28.27 -3.01
C MET A 271 -4.30 -28.10 -4.40
N ASP A 272 -4.45 -29.19 -5.15
CA ASP A 272 -5.02 -29.16 -6.49
C ASP A 272 -6.44 -28.59 -6.47
N LEU A 273 -7.28 -29.07 -5.53
CA LEU A 273 -8.64 -28.59 -5.35
C LEU A 273 -8.69 -27.12 -4.92
N PHE A 274 -7.78 -26.70 -4.04
CA PHE A 274 -7.67 -25.31 -3.62
C PHE A 274 -7.30 -24.40 -4.80
N HIS A 275 -6.28 -24.77 -5.59
CA HIS A 275 -5.84 -23.98 -6.74
C HIS A 275 -6.85 -23.94 -7.89
N GLN A 276 -7.59 -25.04 -8.12
CA GLN A 276 -8.70 -25.06 -9.09
C GLN A 276 -9.81 -24.07 -8.70
N ASN A 277 -10.15 -23.98 -7.40
CA ASN A 277 -11.22 -23.13 -6.88
C ASN A 277 -10.88 -21.63 -6.86
N LEU A 278 -9.61 -21.25 -7.00
CA LEU A 278 -9.22 -19.84 -6.98
C LEU A 278 -9.80 -19.05 -8.17
N GLN A 279 -10.13 -19.70 -9.31
CA GLN A 279 -10.76 -19.09 -10.51
C GLN A 279 -10.24 -17.67 -10.83
N ALA A 280 -8.95 -17.44 -10.64
CA ALA A 280 -8.35 -16.10 -10.64
C ALA A 280 -8.54 -15.39 -11.99
N GLY A 281 -8.40 -16.13 -13.10
CA GLY A 281 -8.53 -15.60 -14.46
C GLY A 281 -9.92 -15.04 -14.77
N THR A 282 -10.98 -15.78 -14.44
CA THR A 282 -12.38 -15.37 -14.71
C THR A 282 -12.79 -14.16 -13.87
N LYS A 283 -12.34 -14.08 -12.62
CA LYS A 283 -12.65 -12.95 -11.73
C LYS A 283 -11.97 -11.65 -12.19
N LEU A 284 -10.72 -11.72 -12.63
CA LEU A 284 -10.02 -10.56 -13.20
C LEU A 284 -10.66 -10.12 -14.52
N GLN A 285 -10.93 -11.03 -15.45
CA GLN A 285 -11.57 -10.69 -16.72
C GLN A 285 -12.93 -9.99 -16.53
N ASN A 286 -13.72 -10.44 -15.55
CA ASN A 286 -14.99 -9.80 -15.21
C ASN A 286 -14.81 -8.40 -14.62
N LEU A 287 -13.82 -8.18 -13.75
CA LEU A 287 -13.50 -6.85 -13.19
C LEU A 287 -13.09 -5.84 -14.27
N VAL A 288 -12.35 -6.31 -15.27
CA VAL A 288 -11.83 -5.49 -16.38
C VAL A 288 -12.95 -5.08 -17.34
N SER A 289 -13.95 -5.94 -17.53
CA SER A 289 -15.11 -5.65 -18.37
C SER A 289 -15.92 -4.42 -17.91
N GLY A 290 -15.95 -4.14 -16.61
CA GLY A 290 -16.60 -2.95 -16.02
C GLY A 290 -15.71 -1.69 -15.96
N TRP A 291 -14.48 -1.79 -16.46
CA TRP A 291 -13.46 -0.75 -16.46
C TRP A 291 -13.17 -0.19 -17.86
N ASN A 292 -13.76 -0.77 -18.90
CA ASN A 292 -13.56 -0.35 -20.28
C ASN A 292 -14.05 1.09 -20.50
N ASN A 293 -13.12 1.97 -20.88
CA ASN A 293 -13.40 3.29 -21.41
C ASN A 293 -13.29 3.22 -22.94
N PRO A 294 -14.32 3.57 -23.73
CA PRO A 294 -14.20 3.61 -25.18
C PRO A 294 -13.13 4.59 -25.69
N GLU A 295 -12.71 5.56 -24.85
CA GLU A 295 -11.73 6.59 -25.21
C GLU A 295 -10.27 6.25 -24.84
N SER A 296 -10.02 5.19 -24.05
CA SER A 296 -8.66 4.82 -23.63
C SER A 296 -8.52 3.30 -23.48
N ASN A 297 -7.49 2.73 -24.11
CA ASN A 297 -7.14 1.32 -23.98
C ASN A 297 -6.33 1.01 -22.71
N LEU A 298 -6.00 2.02 -21.90
CA LEU A 298 -5.12 1.90 -20.74
C LEU A 298 -5.66 0.93 -19.66
N PRO A 299 -6.96 0.91 -19.32
CA PRO A 299 -7.55 -0.12 -18.46
C PRO A 299 -7.26 -1.56 -18.92
N SER A 300 -7.41 -1.84 -20.21
CA SER A 300 -7.10 -3.17 -20.80
C SER A 300 -5.62 -3.51 -20.67
N LEU A 301 -4.74 -2.55 -20.93
CA LEU A 301 -3.29 -2.74 -20.83
C LEU A 301 -2.85 -3.02 -19.39
N ILE A 302 -3.43 -2.33 -18.41
CA ILE A 302 -3.17 -2.59 -16.98
C ILE A 302 -3.65 -3.99 -16.64
N ALA A 303 -4.87 -4.34 -17.03
CA ALA A 303 -5.46 -5.65 -16.78
C ALA A 303 -4.63 -6.82 -17.32
N GLU A 304 -4.21 -6.73 -18.59
CA GLU A 304 -3.37 -7.74 -19.24
C GLU A 304 -2.03 -7.87 -18.51
N THR A 305 -1.41 -6.75 -18.14
CA THR A 305 -0.15 -6.71 -17.40
C THR A 305 -0.30 -7.35 -16.01
N MET A 306 -1.37 -7.04 -15.28
CA MET A 306 -1.68 -7.63 -13.97
C MET A 306 -1.89 -9.14 -14.07
N SER A 307 -2.60 -9.61 -15.11
CA SER A 307 -2.82 -11.05 -15.33
C SER A 307 -1.49 -11.82 -15.42
N VAL A 308 -0.50 -11.28 -16.15
CA VAL A 308 0.82 -11.90 -16.25
C VAL A 308 1.59 -11.86 -14.93
N LEU A 309 1.51 -10.77 -14.17
CA LEU A 309 2.15 -10.65 -12.84
C LEU A 309 1.58 -11.68 -11.84
N ILE A 310 0.26 -11.89 -11.85
CA ILE A 310 -0.44 -12.86 -11.01
C ILE A 310 -0.11 -14.31 -11.41
N GLN A 311 0.13 -14.55 -12.70
CA GLN A 311 0.62 -15.85 -13.17
C GLN A 311 2.06 -16.13 -12.69
N LYS A 312 2.89 -15.09 -12.56
CA LYS A 312 4.29 -15.17 -12.12
C LYS A 312 4.49 -15.12 -10.60
N SER A 313 3.41 -15.08 -9.81
CA SER A 313 3.46 -15.00 -8.34
C SER A 313 4.25 -13.80 -7.79
N GLU A 314 4.10 -12.62 -8.41
CA GLU A 314 4.78 -11.38 -8.00
C GLU A 314 4.11 -10.69 -6.78
N THR A 315 3.83 -11.44 -5.72
CA THR A 315 3.00 -11.01 -4.56
C THR A 315 3.51 -9.73 -3.91
N LYS A 316 4.80 -9.67 -3.54
CA LYS A 316 5.40 -8.49 -2.88
C LYS A 316 5.32 -7.24 -3.76
N PHE A 317 5.50 -7.40 -5.08
CA PHE A 317 5.42 -6.29 -6.01
C PHE A 317 3.99 -5.78 -6.13
N LEU A 318 2.99 -6.67 -6.26
CA LEU A 318 1.58 -6.28 -6.35
C LEU A 318 1.08 -5.59 -5.08
N GLN A 319 1.50 -6.05 -3.90
CA GLN A 319 1.20 -5.38 -2.63
C GLN A 319 1.81 -3.98 -2.55
N LYS A 320 3.08 -3.82 -2.96
CA LYS A 320 3.72 -2.51 -3.04
C LYS A 320 2.98 -1.60 -4.02
N LEU A 321 2.63 -2.13 -5.19
CA LEU A 321 1.93 -1.38 -6.24
C LEU A 321 0.55 -0.90 -5.79
N GLN A 322 -0.18 -1.72 -5.03
CA GLN A 322 -1.45 -1.34 -4.40
C GLN A 322 -1.23 -0.18 -3.41
N ARG A 323 -0.24 -0.29 -2.51
CA ARG A 323 0.09 0.75 -1.53
C ARG A 323 0.47 2.07 -2.21
N ASP A 324 1.40 1.99 -3.15
CA ASP A 324 1.92 3.17 -3.86
C ASP A 324 0.84 3.87 -4.70
N ALA A 325 -0.16 3.14 -5.21
CA ALA A 325 -1.19 3.72 -6.08
C ALA A 325 -2.04 4.79 -5.38
N GLY A 326 -2.29 4.64 -4.07
CA GLY A 326 -3.00 5.64 -3.26
C GLY A 326 -2.21 6.92 -3.14
N SER A 327 -0.97 6.85 -2.64
CA SER A 327 -0.11 8.03 -2.52
C SER A 327 0.15 8.70 -3.88
N PHE A 328 0.33 7.93 -4.96
CA PHE A 328 0.47 8.52 -6.30
C PHE A 328 -0.82 9.16 -6.83
N TYR A 329 -2.00 8.66 -6.45
CA TYR A 329 -3.27 9.29 -6.78
C TYR A 329 -3.39 10.64 -6.09
N GLU A 330 -3.08 10.72 -4.79
CA GLU A 330 -3.08 11.96 -4.03
C GLU A 330 -2.10 12.99 -4.59
N ILE A 331 -0.86 12.58 -4.88
CA ILE A 331 0.13 13.44 -5.55
C ILE A 331 -0.42 13.94 -6.88
N ALA A 332 -0.98 13.07 -7.73
CA ALA A 332 -1.52 13.47 -9.02
C ALA A 332 -2.70 14.44 -8.89
N SER A 333 -3.59 14.19 -7.93
CA SER A 333 -4.75 15.04 -7.64
C SER A 333 -4.34 16.41 -7.11
N GLU A 334 -3.32 16.49 -6.25
CA GLU A 334 -2.82 17.79 -5.79
C GLU A 334 -2.14 18.56 -6.93
N LEU A 335 -1.29 17.89 -7.72
CA LEU A 335 -0.61 18.52 -8.85
C LEU A 335 -1.58 19.02 -9.92
N ASP A 336 -2.73 18.37 -10.08
CA ASP A 336 -3.79 18.78 -11.00
C ASP A 336 -4.57 20.01 -10.49
N ARG A 337 -4.71 20.19 -9.17
CA ARG A 337 -5.33 21.40 -8.57
C ARG A 337 -4.56 22.67 -8.87
N LYS A 338 -3.25 22.58 -9.13
CA LYS A 338 -2.41 23.73 -9.47
C LYS A 338 -2.60 24.06 -10.95
N PRO A 339 -3.22 25.20 -11.32
CA PRO A 339 -3.74 25.47 -12.68
C PRO A 339 -2.68 25.76 -13.76
N SER A 340 -1.49 25.14 -13.71
CA SER A 340 -0.37 25.44 -14.61
C SER A 340 0.46 24.24 -15.07
N LEU A 341 0.20 23.02 -14.61
CA LEU A 341 1.05 21.86 -14.92
C LEU A 341 0.42 20.97 -16.01
N PRO A 342 1.08 20.80 -17.17
CA PRO A 342 0.62 19.85 -18.18
C PRO A 342 0.61 18.41 -17.65
N LYS A 343 -0.38 17.58 -18.04
CA LYS A 343 -0.44 16.16 -17.64
C LYS A 343 0.86 15.38 -17.94
N ALA A 344 1.52 15.69 -19.05
CA ALA A 344 2.79 15.09 -19.42
C ALA A 344 3.91 15.36 -18.38
N LEU A 345 3.85 16.52 -17.72
CA LEU A 345 4.76 16.95 -16.67
C LEU A 345 4.49 16.22 -15.35
N VAL A 346 3.22 16.15 -14.96
CA VAL A 346 2.78 15.39 -13.77
C VAL A 346 3.24 13.94 -13.91
N LEU A 347 3.03 13.33 -15.08
CA LEU A 347 3.51 11.97 -15.35
C LEU A 347 5.04 11.86 -15.26
N ASP A 348 5.82 12.84 -15.73
CA ASP A 348 7.29 12.84 -15.56
C ASP A 348 7.70 12.79 -14.10
N LEU A 349 7.10 13.67 -13.29
CA LEU A 349 7.34 13.74 -11.86
C LEU A 349 7.05 12.40 -11.18
N LEU A 350 5.87 11.81 -11.44
CA LEU A 350 5.52 10.51 -10.87
C LEU A 350 6.48 9.40 -11.30
N LEU A 351 6.92 9.36 -12.55
CA LEU A 351 7.83 8.34 -13.06
C LEU A 351 9.24 8.42 -12.45
N ARG A 352 9.67 9.64 -12.06
CA ARG A 352 10.95 9.89 -11.37
C ARG A 352 10.90 9.56 -9.89
N THR A 353 9.71 9.54 -9.30
CA THR A 353 9.50 9.28 -7.88
C THR A 353 9.41 7.80 -7.57
N LYS A 354 10.12 7.44 -6.50
CA LYS A 354 10.05 6.14 -5.86
C LYS A 354 9.76 6.37 -4.38
N LEU A 355 8.60 5.87 -3.95
CA LEU A 355 8.24 5.78 -2.53
C LEU A 355 9.05 4.62 -1.93
N GLU A 356 9.93 4.91 -0.97
CA GLU A 356 10.87 3.93 -0.44
C GLU A 356 10.36 3.29 0.84
N PHE A 357 9.86 4.09 1.76
CA PHE A 357 9.40 3.66 3.07
C PHE A 357 8.44 4.70 3.66
N SER A 358 7.50 4.24 4.46
CA SER A 358 6.68 5.06 5.37
C SER A 358 6.24 4.12 6.49
N ASP A 359 6.39 4.57 7.74
CA ASP A 359 5.89 3.87 8.92
C ASP A 359 4.53 4.41 9.39
N TYR A 360 3.92 5.32 8.63
CA TYR A 360 2.64 5.93 9.00
C TYR A 360 1.59 4.84 9.27
N SER A 361 1.19 4.70 10.53
CA SER A 361 0.21 3.73 11.02
C SER A 361 -0.37 4.23 12.35
N PRO A 362 -1.54 3.73 12.81
CA PRO A 362 -2.11 4.12 14.10
C PRO A 362 -1.17 3.97 15.29
N GLY A 363 -0.37 2.90 15.30
CA GLY A 363 0.63 2.68 16.35
C GLY A 363 1.72 3.74 16.34
N SER A 364 2.27 4.06 15.16
CA SER A 364 3.27 5.13 15.00
C SER A 364 2.71 6.51 15.38
N VAL A 365 1.43 6.78 15.09
CA VAL A 365 0.76 8.01 15.55
C VAL A 365 0.69 8.05 17.07
N ALA A 366 0.30 6.95 17.73
CA ALA A 366 0.28 6.87 19.19
C ALA A 366 1.69 7.01 19.82
N ASP A 367 2.72 6.51 19.14
CA ASP A 367 4.14 6.70 19.48
C ASP A 367 4.64 8.12 19.25
N LYS A 368 3.76 9.02 18.76
CA LYS A 368 4.00 10.45 18.57
C LYS A 368 5.01 10.78 17.49
N PHE A 369 5.35 9.81 16.65
CA PHE A 369 6.37 9.96 15.62
C PHE A 369 6.10 9.10 14.40
N VAL A 370 6.17 9.70 13.22
CA VAL A 370 6.14 8.99 11.94
C VAL A 370 7.34 9.41 11.08
N GLU A 371 7.98 8.47 10.41
CA GLU A 371 9.00 8.71 9.41
C GLU A 371 8.68 8.13 8.02
N SER A 372 9.12 8.85 7.00
CA SER A 372 8.91 8.50 5.61
C SER A 372 10.13 8.82 4.76
N LYS A 373 10.32 8.06 3.68
CA LYS A 373 11.47 8.16 2.76
C LYS A 373 11.00 8.05 1.32
N ALA A 374 11.44 9.01 0.50
CA ALA A 374 11.21 9.02 -0.94
C ALA A 374 12.50 9.34 -1.70
N SER A 375 12.61 8.84 -2.93
CA SER A 375 13.71 9.20 -3.82
C SER A 375 13.24 9.66 -5.19
N PHE A 376 13.99 10.61 -5.75
CA PHE A 376 13.68 11.29 -7.01
C PHE A 376 14.85 11.14 -7.96
N ARG A 377 14.59 10.56 -9.14
CA ARG A 377 15.62 10.30 -10.15
C ARG A 377 15.63 11.36 -11.24
N PHE A 378 16.80 11.92 -11.47
CA PHE A 378 17.05 12.94 -12.50
C PHE A 378 17.90 12.37 -13.64
N SER A 379 18.13 13.19 -14.65
CA SER A 379 19.03 12.84 -15.76
C SER A 379 20.42 12.47 -15.25
N GLU A 380 21.17 11.68 -16.03
CA GLU A 380 22.56 11.29 -15.73
C GLU A 380 22.70 10.42 -14.48
N GLY A 381 21.61 9.82 -13.99
CA GLY A 381 21.63 8.95 -12.82
C GLY A 381 21.71 9.70 -11.49
N LYS A 382 21.56 11.03 -11.49
CA LYS A 382 21.47 11.85 -10.28
C LYS A 382 20.24 11.44 -9.47
N VAL A 383 20.40 11.25 -8.16
CA VAL A 383 19.31 10.90 -7.25
C VAL A 383 19.28 11.89 -6.11
N VAL A 384 18.10 12.44 -5.83
CA VAL A 384 17.81 13.17 -4.59
C VAL A 384 17.03 12.23 -3.68
N LYS A 385 17.38 12.22 -2.39
CA LYS A 385 16.62 11.49 -1.37
C LYS A 385 15.98 12.48 -0.42
N ALA A 386 14.73 12.26 -0.08
CA ALA A 386 14.03 12.99 0.96
C ALA A 386 13.70 12.04 2.10
N TRP A 387 13.99 12.48 3.32
CA TRP A 387 13.53 11.89 4.55
C TRP A 387 12.66 12.93 5.25
N GLY A 388 11.54 12.49 5.80
CA GLY A 388 10.71 13.33 6.65
C GLY A 388 10.34 12.61 7.92
N GLY A 389 10.35 13.33 9.04
CA GLY A 389 9.85 12.90 10.33
C GLY A 389 8.82 13.90 10.86
N MET A 390 7.66 13.44 11.32
CA MET A 390 6.67 14.29 11.98
C MET A 390 6.49 13.87 13.43
N HIS A 391 6.40 14.85 14.32
CA HIS A 391 6.11 14.62 15.74
C HIS A 391 4.82 15.32 16.14
N GLY A 392 4.05 14.70 17.03
CA GLY A 392 2.77 15.23 17.50
C GLY A 392 2.46 14.86 18.95
N ASP A 393 1.24 15.16 19.41
CA ASP A 393 0.82 14.81 20.76
C ASP A 393 0.44 13.33 20.94
N GLY A 394 0.22 12.64 19.81
CA GLY A 394 -0.20 11.24 19.69
C GLY A 394 -1.65 10.97 20.03
N ALA A 395 -2.53 11.97 20.02
CA ALA A 395 -3.91 11.87 20.51
C ALA A 395 -5.00 12.04 19.44
N SER A 396 -4.75 12.75 18.32
CA SER A 396 -5.73 12.95 17.24
C SER A 396 -5.10 13.52 15.96
N TYR A 397 -5.73 13.34 14.81
CA TYR A 397 -5.40 14.14 13.62
C TYR A 397 -6.25 15.44 13.63
N PRO A 398 -5.69 16.65 13.36
CA PRO A 398 -4.29 17.00 13.14
C PRO A 398 -3.64 17.58 14.42
N THR A 399 -2.67 16.87 15.00
CA THR A 399 -1.88 17.33 16.17
C THR A 399 -0.38 17.21 15.93
N TRP A 400 0.03 17.24 14.65
CA TRP A 400 1.43 17.26 14.27
C TRP A 400 1.99 18.66 14.50
N ASP A 401 2.91 18.77 15.46
CA ASP A 401 3.44 20.05 15.93
C ASP A 401 4.88 20.28 15.46
N GLU A 402 5.56 19.26 14.97
CA GLU A 402 6.93 19.34 14.45
C GLU A 402 7.07 18.54 13.16
N LEU A 403 7.80 19.11 12.21
CA LEU A 403 8.20 18.46 10.97
C LEU A 403 9.70 18.65 10.77
N GLN A 404 10.41 17.54 10.63
CA GLN A 404 11.80 17.49 10.22
C GLN A 404 11.85 17.00 8.78
N LEU A 405 12.44 17.79 7.88
CA LEU A 405 12.64 17.42 6.48
C LEU A 405 14.12 17.50 6.16
N GLU A 406 14.69 16.37 5.77
CA GLU A 406 16.07 16.26 5.30
C GLU A 406 16.10 15.86 3.83
N VAL A 407 16.82 16.63 3.01
CA VAL A 407 17.00 16.34 1.58
C VAL A 407 18.48 16.16 1.26
N THR A 408 18.86 14.96 0.82
CA THR A 408 20.21 14.66 0.35
C THR A 408 20.30 14.88 -1.16
N LEU A 409 21.16 15.81 -1.57
CA LEU A 409 21.47 16.13 -2.96
C LEU A 409 22.35 15.06 -3.63
N PRO A 410 22.48 15.05 -4.97
CA PRO A 410 23.26 14.03 -5.69
C PRO A 410 24.75 14.00 -5.35
N ASP A 411 25.30 15.12 -4.86
CA ASP A 411 26.68 15.26 -4.40
C ASP A 411 26.88 14.82 -2.94
N GLY A 412 25.82 14.38 -2.26
CA GLY A 412 25.82 13.99 -0.85
C GLY A 412 25.58 15.13 0.13
N LYS A 413 25.40 16.38 -0.34
CA LYS A 413 25.09 17.51 0.55
C LYS A 413 23.68 17.37 1.11
N GLU A 414 23.54 17.54 2.42
CA GLU A 414 22.25 17.51 3.12
C GLU A 414 21.68 18.93 3.28
N LEU A 415 20.38 19.05 3.05
CA LEU A 415 19.57 20.24 3.31
C LEU A 415 18.62 19.90 4.47
N LYS A 416 18.72 20.62 5.59
CA LYS A 416 17.86 20.42 6.77
C LYS A 416 16.86 21.55 6.92
N LEU A 417 15.60 21.16 6.98
CA LEU A 417 14.42 22.00 6.96
C LEU A 417 13.51 21.56 8.12
N ASP A 418 13.61 22.24 9.25
CA ASP A 418 12.80 21.94 10.42
C ASP A 418 11.70 23.00 10.60
N ALA A 419 10.52 22.55 10.98
CA ALA A 419 9.36 23.37 11.28
C ALA A 419 8.76 22.95 12.62
N GLU A 420 8.31 23.93 13.40
CA GLU A 420 7.71 23.74 14.73
C GLU A 420 6.48 24.65 14.84
N CYS A 421 5.29 24.06 14.95
CA CYS A 421 4.01 24.76 14.98
C CYS A 421 3.49 25.08 16.38
N ASN A 422 4.27 24.75 17.41
CA ASN A 422 4.06 25.15 18.80
C ASN A 422 4.10 26.68 19.00
N ASN A 423 4.13 27.16 20.25
CA ASN A 423 4.08 28.57 20.71
C ASN A 423 4.92 29.63 19.93
N ARG A 424 5.75 29.25 18.96
CA ARG A 424 6.58 30.13 18.11
C ARG A 424 6.45 29.90 16.58
N ARG A 425 5.41 29.20 16.09
CA ARG A 425 5.14 28.90 14.65
C ARG A 425 6.31 29.19 13.71
N ARG A 426 7.17 28.20 13.54
CA ARG A 426 8.31 28.22 12.62
C ARG A 426 7.95 27.38 11.40
N MET A 427 7.72 28.05 10.28
CA MET A 427 7.47 27.39 8.99
C MET A 427 8.75 26.83 8.38
N ILE A 428 8.61 25.89 7.45
CA ILE A 428 9.72 25.38 6.66
C ILE A 428 10.37 26.52 5.87
N GLN A 429 11.70 26.61 5.92
CA GLN A 429 12.49 27.53 5.10
C GLN A 429 12.59 27.02 3.65
N VAL A 430 11.52 27.17 2.88
CA VAL A 430 11.39 26.58 1.53
C VAL A 430 12.51 27.01 0.59
N GLU A 431 13.10 28.19 0.76
CA GLU A 431 14.20 28.72 -0.07
C GLU A 431 15.45 27.81 -0.02
N LYS A 432 15.63 27.01 1.04
CA LYS A 432 16.71 26.02 1.09
C LYS A 432 16.56 24.92 0.03
N LEU A 433 15.36 24.73 -0.52
CA LEU A 433 15.07 23.75 -1.57
C LEU A 433 15.41 24.25 -2.98
N SER A 434 15.87 25.50 -3.17
CA SER A 434 16.24 26.00 -4.52
C SER A 434 17.12 25.04 -5.32
N PRO A 435 18.17 24.39 -4.75
CA PRO A 435 18.97 23.42 -5.50
C PRO A 435 18.17 22.21 -6.01
N VAL A 436 17.15 21.78 -5.26
CA VAL A 436 16.26 20.68 -5.63
C VAL A 436 15.26 21.15 -6.70
N THR A 437 14.70 22.34 -6.53
CA THR A 437 13.81 22.99 -7.51
C THR A 437 14.50 23.17 -8.85
N GLU A 438 15.77 23.59 -8.86
CA GLU A 438 16.58 23.70 -10.06
C GLU A 438 16.78 22.35 -10.76
N LEU A 439 17.02 21.27 -10.01
CA LEU A 439 17.13 19.91 -10.59
C LEU A 439 15.81 19.47 -11.24
N PHE A 440 14.67 19.73 -10.60
CA PHE A 440 13.36 19.50 -11.21
C PHE A 440 13.19 20.36 -12.46
N GLN A 441 13.44 21.66 -12.39
CA GLN A 441 13.30 22.58 -13.52
C GLN A 441 14.19 22.16 -14.71
N GLN A 442 15.43 21.73 -14.49
CA GLN A 442 16.31 21.21 -15.54
C GLN A 442 15.73 19.98 -16.24
N GLY A 443 15.15 19.05 -15.47
CA GLY A 443 14.46 17.88 -16.01
C GLY A 443 13.28 18.26 -16.89
N ILE A 444 12.50 19.24 -16.44
CA ILE A 444 11.33 19.78 -17.15
C ILE A 444 11.74 20.46 -18.46
N ASN A 445 12.71 21.37 -18.38
CA ASN A 445 13.22 22.11 -19.55
C ASN A 445 13.69 21.17 -20.66
N LYS A 446 14.38 20.09 -20.28
CA LYS A 446 14.87 19.07 -21.23
C LYS A 446 13.74 18.25 -21.84
N ARG A 447 12.71 17.90 -21.06
CA ARG A 447 11.58 17.09 -21.55
C ARG A 447 10.63 17.89 -22.43
N MET A 448 10.49 19.18 -22.16
CA MET A 448 9.63 20.11 -22.88
C MET A 448 10.40 20.98 -23.89
N GLU A 449 11.57 20.51 -24.34
CA GLU A 449 12.37 21.22 -25.34
C GLU A 449 11.55 21.42 -26.63
N GLY A 450 11.34 22.68 -27.00
CA GLY A 450 10.52 23.07 -28.16
C GLY A 450 9.07 23.45 -27.84
N GLU A 451 8.62 23.31 -26.59
CA GLU A 451 7.31 23.81 -26.14
C GLU A 451 7.33 25.34 -25.99
N LYS A 452 6.22 26.01 -26.36
CA LYS A 452 6.10 27.47 -26.31
C LYS A 452 6.08 28.03 -24.88
N HIS A 453 5.58 27.24 -23.93
CA HIS A 453 5.46 27.63 -22.53
C HIS A 453 5.93 26.47 -21.66
N ILE A 454 7.03 26.69 -20.94
CA ILE A 454 7.56 25.75 -19.96
C ILE A 454 7.26 26.33 -18.56
N PRO A 455 6.48 25.65 -17.71
CA PRO A 455 6.18 26.13 -16.37
C PRO A 455 7.46 26.33 -15.55
N LYS A 456 7.51 27.42 -14.79
CA LYS A 456 8.58 27.68 -13.82
C LYS A 456 8.13 27.16 -12.45
N LEU A 457 8.89 26.23 -11.89
CA LEU A 457 8.67 25.72 -10.53
C LEU A 457 9.22 26.71 -9.49
N GLY A 458 8.50 26.86 -8.38
CA GLY A 458 8.95 27.58 -7.20
C GLY A 458 9.31 26.63 -6.05
N ASP A 459 10.05 27.12 -5.07
CA ASP A 459 10.51 26.29 -3.94
C ASP A 459 9.36 25.79 -3.06
N ARG A 460 8.30 26.58 -2.91
CA ARG A 460 7.05 26.16 -2.27
C ARG A 460 6.40 24.99 -2.99
N PHE A 461 6.43 24.98 -4.33
CA PHE A 461 5.93 23.85 -5.11
C PHE A 461 6.73 22.57 -4.80
N THR A 462 8.06 22.69 -4.78
CA THR A 462 8.96 21.57 -4.43
C THR A 462 8.67 21.08 -3.02
N ALA A 463 8.49 21.97 -2.04
CA ALA A 463 8.14 21.61 -0.67
C ALA A 463 6.83 20.81 -0.60
N CYS A 464 5.73 21.31 -1.18
CA CYS A 464 4.46 20.59 -1.24
C CYS A 464 4.64 19.20 -1.87
N TYR A 465 5.34 19.13 -3.00
CA TYR A 465 5.55 17.88 -3.71
C TYR A 465 6.32 16.85 -2.88
N LEU A 466 7.35 17.29 -2.13
CA LEU A 466 8.09 16.43 -1.20
C LEU A 466 7.19 15.90 -0.08
N LEU A 467 6.33 16.75 0.53
CA LEU A 467 5.42 16.33 1.59
C LEU A 467 4.44 15.26 1.11
N HIS A 468 3.80 15.44 -0.06
CA HIS A 468 2.94 14.39 -0.61
C HIS A 468 3.70 13.11 -0.96
N ALA A 469 4.92 13.22 -1.49
CA ALA A 469 5.76 12.05 -1.76
C ALA A 469 6.18 11.31 -0.48
N LEU A 470 6.18 12.00 0.66
CA LEU A 470 6.43 11.43 1.99
C LEU A 470 5.14 10.96 2.67
N ASN A 471 3.98 11.05 2.02
CA ASN A 471 2.67 10.73 2.61
C ASN A 471 2.28 11.64 3.79
N PHE A 472 2.82 12.86 3.80
CA PHE A 472 2.50 13.94 4.76
C PHE A 472 1.60 15.01 4.12
N GLY A 473 0.87 14.62 3.06
CA GLY A 473 -0.09 15.51 2.40
C GLY A 473 -1.28 15.82 3.31
N GLY A 474 -1.79 17.05 3.26
CA GLY A 474 -2.83 17.57 4.16
C GLY A 474 -2.30 18.45 5.30
N GLU A 475 -0.99 18.47 5.52
CA GLU A 475 -0.31 19.29 6.54
C GLU A 475 0.41 20.50 5.93
N GLU A 476 0.12 20.84 4.67
CA GLU A 476 0.77 21.94 3.97
C GLU A 476 0.46 23.27 4.64
N GLU A 477 -0.79 23.51 5.02
CA GLU A 477 -1.18 24.74 5.71
C GLU A 477 -0.47 24.87 7.06
N THR A 478 -0.32 23.75 7.78
CA THR A 478 0.37 23.67 9.06
C THR A 478 1.83 24.11 8.94
N PHE A 479 2.60 23.51 8.02
CA PHE A 479 4.06 23.68 7.97
C PHE A 479 4.58 24.65 6.91
N LEU A 480 3.78 24.94 5.87
CA LEU A 480 4.11 25.88 4.81
C LEU A 480 3.34 27.20 4.93
N GLY A 481 2.34 27.29 5.82
CA GLY A 481 1.46 28.46 5.94
C GLY A 481 0.44 28.56 4.81
N SER A 482 -0.51 29.50 4.92
CA SER A 482 -1.47 29.76 3.83
C SER A 482 -0.77 30.40 2.61
N GLU A 483 -1.36 30.30 1.42
CA GLU A 483 -0.81 31.01 0.24
C GLU A 483 -0.81 32.54 0.42
N ASP A 484 -1.67 33.07 1.29
CA ASP A 484 -1.79 34.49 1.60
C ASP A 484 -0.69 35.00 2.56
N ASP A 485 -0.17 34.15 3.46
CA ASP A 485 0.82 34.52 4.48
C ASP A 485 2.21 34.89 3.89
N LEU A 486 2.48 34.55 2.63
CA LEU A 486 3.77 34.80 1.97
C LEU A 486 3.81 36.07 1.11
N ASN A 487 2.69 36.78 0.95
CA ASN A 487 2.66 38.08 0.26
C ASN A 487 3.25 39.23 1.09
N LEU A 488 3.73 38.98 2.31
CA LEU A 488 4.28 39.99 3.23
C LEU A 488 5.80 40.20 3.15
N SER A 489 6.50 39.60 2.17
CA SER A 489 7.94 39.84 1.97
C SER A 489 8.27 40.37 0.56
N ARG A 490 7.64 41.47 0.16
CA ARG A 490 8.22 42.38 -0.85
C ARG A 490 9.00 43.50 -0.14
N THR A 491 10.32 43.35 -0.08
CA THR A 491 11.26 44.46 0.16
C THR A 491 11.17 45.50 -0.97
N PRO A 492 11.48 46.78 -0.70
CA PRO A 492 10.90 47.93 -1.38
C PRO A 492 11.41 48.11 -2.80
N SER A 493 10.51 48.53 -3.68
CA SER A 493 10.85 49.03 -5.01
C SER A 493 11.75 50.26 -4.89
N SER A 494 13.04 50.09 -5.15
CA SER A 494 13.92 51.20 -5.48
C SER A 494 13.67 51.60 -6.92
N GLU A 495 12.96 52.70 -7.12
CA GLU A 495 13.14 53.65 -8.22
C GLU A 495 12.35 54.92 -7.84
N GLU A 496 12.98 55.75 -6.99
CA GLU A 496 12.71 57.18 -6.95
C GLU A 496 13.61 57.86 -7.98
N GLU A 497 12.99 58.54 -8.95
CA GLU A 497 13.38 59.83 -9.52
C GLU A 497 12.07 60.36 -10.17
N SER A 498 11.22 61.12 -9.46
CA SER A 498 11.29 62.59 -9.27
C SER A 498 11.28 63.32 -10.64
N LEU A 499 10.34 64.20 -11.01
CA LEU A 499 9.77 65.35 -10.29
C LEU A 499 8.51 65.88 -11.01
N GLU A 500 7.59 66.43 -10.18
CA GLU A 500 6.83 67.69 -10.31
C GLU A 500 5.76 67.84 -11.42
N GLU A 501 4.48 67.86 -11.02
CA GLU A 501 3.61 69.05 -10.81
C GLU A 501 3.06 69.59 -12.15
N SER A 502 1.77 69.86 -12.36
CA SER A 502 0.71 70.33 -11.48
C SER A 502 -0.66 70.19 -12.17
N GLU A 503 -1.68 69.90 -11.36
CA GLU A 503 -3.07 70.42 -11.37
C GLU A 503 -3.72 70.86 -12.71
N GLU A 504 -4.87 70.27 -13.03
CA GLU A 504 -6.15 71.01 -12.98
C GLU A 504 -7.37 70.08 -13.09
N GLU A 505 -8.36 70.41 -12.26
CA GLU A 505 -9.69 69.82 -12.13
C GLU A 505 -10.53 69.97 -13.41
N GLN A 506 -11.48 69.04 -13.63
CA GLN A 506 -12.94 69.29 -13.67
C GLN A 506 -13.70 68.23 -14.49
N ASN A 507 -14.47 67.42 -13.76
CA ASN A 507 -15.93 67.35 -13.80
C ASN A 507 -16.71 67.22 -15.14
N VAL A 508 -17.64 66.24 -15.09
CA VAL A 508 -19.02 66.21 -15.63
C VAL A 508 -19.27 65.53 -16.99
N GLU A 509 -20.07 64.46 -16.88
CA GLU A 509 -21.11 63.90 -17.78
C GLU A 509 -21.07 64.18 -19.29
N GLN A 510 -21.05 63.09 -20.08
CA GLN A 510 -22.22 62.62 -20.83
C GLN A 510 -22.06 61.18 -21.31
#